data_AF-A0AAV2D9G8-F1
#
_entry.id   AF-A0AAV2D9G8-F1
#
_cell.length_a   1.000
_cell.length_b   1.000
_cell.length_c   1.000
_cell.angle_alpha   90.00
_cell.angle_beta   90.00
_cell.angle_gamma   90.00
#
_symmetry.space_group_name_H-M   'P 1'
#
loop_
_entity.id
_entity.type
_entity.pdbx_description
1 polymer ?
#
loop_
_entity_poly.entity_id
_entity_poly.type
_entity_poly.pdbx_seq_one_letter_code
_entity_poly.pdbx_strand_id
1 'polypeptide(L)'
;MDQKDLNSRQWRWIESSKDYDFTIDYHPGKANVVADALSRKGEKNITNLVDLRAMNVDLEVDGVTGLLARLNIRPLLHDKISEKQKEYPELAKIIQDIEEVKESPFEMVDGMLKMNKRACVPNVDNLRKEILDEAHSSAYAMHPGATKMYHTIKPYFWWRGKKK
;
A
#
# COMPACT_ATOMS: atom_id res chain seq x y z
N MET A 1 -13.99 -31.71 -25.42
CA MET A 1 -13.71 -30.72 -24.35
C MET A 1 -13.86 -29.39 -25.03
N ASP A 2 -15.10 -28.90 -25.12
CA ASP A 2 -15.44 -27.84 -26.08
C ASP A 2 -15.68 -26.54 -25.33
N GLN A 3 -14.58 -25.89 -24.95
CA GLN A 3 -14.63 -24.50 -24.53
C GLN A 3 -14.42 -23.63 -25.77
N LYS A 4 -15.51 -23.03 -26.25
CA LYS A 4 -15.60 -22.48 -27.61
C LYS A 4 -14.90 -21.14 -27.79
N ASP A 5 -14.62 -20.39 -26.72
CA ASP A 5 -13.94 -19.10 -26.80
C ASP A 5 -12.88 -18.95 -25.70
N LEU A 6 -11.62 -18.79 -26.11
CA LEU A 6 -10.48 -18.51 -25.24
C LEU A 6 -10.28 -16.99 -25.11
N ASN A 7 -10.04 -16.51 -23.89
CA ASN A 7 -9.73 -15.10 -23.64
C ASN A 7 -8.34 -14.75 -24.22
N SER A 8 -8.12 -13.51 -24.64
CA SER A 8 -6.85 -12.99 -25.20
C SER A 8 -5.60 -13.38 -24.40
N ARG A 9 -5.70 -13.50 -23.07
CA ARG A 9 -4.58 -13.97 -22.25
C ARG A 9 -4.27 -15.44 -22.50
N GLN A 10 -5.28 -16.30 -22.56
CA GLN A 10 -5.13 -17.74 -22.83
C GLN A 10 -4.57 -17.98 -24.25
N TRP A 11 -5.01 -17.18 -25.22
CA TRP A 11 -4.47 -17.20 -26.59
C TRP A 11 -2.96 -16.94 -26.63
N ARG A 12 -2.48 -15.92 -25.91
CA ARG A 12 -1.03 -15.63 -25.83
C ARG A 12 -0.22 -16.79 -25.23
N TRP A 13 -0.76 -17.43 -24.19
CA TRP A 13 -0.11 -18.60 -23.59
C TRP A 13 -0.05 -19.78 -24.55
N ILE A 14 -1.14 -20.04 -25.28
CA ILE A 14 -1.18 -21.11 -26.28
C ILE A 14 -0.19 -20.82 -27.41
N GLU A 15 -0.13 -19.58 -27.90
CA GLU A 15 0.83 -19.16 -28.92
C GLU A 15 2.27 -19.44 -28.49
N SER A 16 2.67 -19.00 -27.29
CA SER A 16 4.00 -19.29 -26.75
C SER A 16 4.28 -20.78 -26.50
N SER A 17 3.23 -21.58 -26.32
CA SER A 17 3.40 -23.01 -26.04
C SER A 17 3.52 -23.85 -27.31
N LYS A 18 3.05 -23.37 -28.47
CA LYS A 18 3.16 -24.10 -29.75
C LYS A 18 4.60 -24.37 -30.18
N ASP A 19 5.55 -23.58 -29.70
CA ASP A 19 6.97 -23.69 -30.06
C ASP A 19 7.71 -24.79 -29.28
N TYR A 20 7.05 -25.45 -28.32
CA TYR A 20 7.65 -26.48 -27.49
C TYR A 20 6.99 -27.84 -27.76
N ASP A 21 7.81 -28.88 -27.86
CA ASP A 21 7.33 -30.26 -27.94
C ASP A 21 7.06 -30.79 -26.53
N PHE A 22 5.79 -30.81 -26.11
CA PHE A 22 5.39 -31.34 -24.81
C PHE A 22 4.06 -32.08 -24.89
N THR A 23 3.87 -33.00 -23.94
CA THR A 23 2.67 -33.79 -23.78
C THR A 23 1.97 -33.37 -22.48
N ILE A 24 0.67 -33.07 -22.55
CA ILE A 24 -0.11 -32.70 -21.35
C ILE A 24 -0.73 -33.98 -20.77
N ASP A 25 -0.13 -34.49 -19.70
CA ASP A 25 -0.64 -35.66 -18.98
C ASP A 25 -1.46 -35.25 -17.75
N TYR A 26 -2.75 -35.59 -17.74
CA TYR A 26 -3.62 -35.35 -16.60
C TYR A 26 -3.31 -36.29 -15.45
N HIS A 27 -2.99 -35.73 -14.28
CA HIS A 27 -2.77 -36.47 -13.06
C HIS A 27 -3.89 -36.20 -12.05
N PRO A 28 -4.67 -37.22 -11.64
CA PRO A 28 -5.71 -37.07 -10.62
C PRO A 28 -5.11 -36.59 -9.29
N GLY A 29 -5.74 -35.61 -8.65
CA GLY A 29 -5.19 -34.94 -7.46
C GLY A 29 -4.84 -35.86 -6.28
N LYS A 30 -5.45 -37.05 -6.18
CA LYS A 30 -5.12 -38.06 -5.15
C LYS A 30 -3.75 -38.73 -5.37
N ALA A 31 -3.25 -38.72 -6.61
CA ALA A 31 -1.93 -39.23 -6.99
C ALA A 31 -0.87 -38.11 -7.06
N ASN A 32 -1.27 -36.85 -6.93
CA ASN A 32 -0.36 -35.71 -6.93
C ASN A 32 0.20 -35.48 -5.52
N VAL A 33 1.18 -36.30 -5.13
CA VAL A 33 1.82 -36.28 -3.80
C VAL A 33 2.78 -35.09 -3.64
N VAL A 34 3.10 -34.41 -4.74
CA VAL A 34 3.88 -33.17 -4.71
C VAL A 34 2.94 -32.02 -4.41
N ALA A 35 3.12 -31.41 -3.23
CA ALA A 35 2.37 -30.23 -2.84
C ALA A 35 2.49 -29.13 -3.91
N ASP A 36 1.36 -28.59 -4.36
CA ASP A 36 1.31 -27.43 -5.24
C ASP A 36 2.14 -26.28 -4.65
N ALA A 37 2.84 -25.51 -5.48
CA ALA A 37 3.72 -24.43 -5.04
C ALA A 37 2.95 -23.36 -4.23
N LEU A 38 1.62 -23.29 -4.38
CA LEU A 38 0.72 -22.41 -3.64
C LEU A 38 0.18 -23.03 -2.34
N SER A 39 0.34 -24.33 -2.12
CA SER A 39 -0.11 -25.02 -0.88
C SER A 39 0.80 -24.74 0.32
N ARG A 40 1.94 -24.07 0.13
CA ARG A 40 2.82 -23.62 1.21
C ARG A 40 2.37 -22.25 1.69
N LYS A 41 1.19 -22.19 2.32
CA LYS A 41 0.84 -21.06 3.18
C LYS A 41 1.71 -21.17 4.43
N GLY A 42 2.96 -20.72 4.33
CA GLY A 42 3.78 -20.48 5.50
C GLY A 42 2.96 -19.58 6.41
N GLU A 43 2.67 -20.05 7.62
CA GLU A 43 2.10 -19.22 8.66
C GLU A 43 3.08 -18.08 8.91
N LYS A 44 2.92 -16.99 8.17
CA LYS A 44 3.62 -15.73 8.40
C LYS A 44 2.98 -15.10 9.63
N ASN A 45 3.10 -15.77 10.76
CA ASN A 45 3.10 -15.06 12.03
C ASN A 45 4.30 -14.11 11.92
N ILE A 46 4.06 -12.81 12.10
CA ILE A 46 5.11 -11.80 12.14
C ILE A 46 5.86 -12.05 13.47
N THR A 47 6.70 -13.08 13.52
CA THR A 47 7.36 -13.51 14.76
C THR A 47 8.71 -12.83 14.95
N ASN A 48 9.27 -12.24 13.90
CA ASN A 48 10.64 -11.76 13.93
C ASN A 48 10.69 -10.24 13.78
N LEU A 49 11.37 -9.57 14.72
CA LEU A 49 11.65 -8.13 14.72
C LEU A 49 12.32 -7.65 13.41
N VAL A 50 13.02 -8.55 12.71
CA VAL A 50 13.64 -8.30 11.40
C VAL A 50 12.58 -8.05 10.32
N ASP A 51 11.45 -8.77 10.36
CA ASP A 51 10.36 -8.60 9.40
C ASP A 51 9.61 -7.27 9.64
N LEU A 52 9.47 -6.87 10.91
CA LEU A 52 8.90 -5.57 11.29
C LEU A 52 9.77 -4.39 10.86
N ARG A 53 11.09 -4.53 10.94
CA ARG A 53 12.03 -3.50 10.46
C ARG A 53 11.95 -3.32 8.95
N ALA A 54 11.76 -4.40 8.20
CA ALA A 54 11.50 -4.35 6.75
C ALA A 54 10.13 -3.74 6.41
N MET A 55 9.21 -3.66 7.38
CA MET A 55 7.90 -3.02 7.27
C MET A 55 7.86 -1.59 7.83
N ASN A 56 9.02 -1.00 8.21
CA ASN A 56 9.08 0.36 8.74
C ASN A 56 8.20 0.58 10.00
N VAL A 57 8.12 -0.43 10.88
CA VAL A 57 7.30 -0.34 12.11
C VAL A 57 8.16 0.09 13.30
N ASP A 58 7.79 1.20 13.95
CA ASP A 58 8.40 1.66 15.21
C ASP A 58 7.67 1.05 16.43
N LEU A 59 8.45 0.63 17.43
CA LEU A 59 7.97 0.02 18.66
C LEU A 59 8.19 0.99 19.84
N GLU A 60 7.11 1.38 20.51
CA GLU A 60 7.16 2.16 21.74
C GLU A 60 6.86 1.25 22.94
N VAL A 61 7.76 1.26 23.93
CA VAL A 61 7.62 0.47 25.16
C VAL A 61 7.09 1.40 26.25
N ASP A 62 5.82 1.23 26.64
CA ASP A 62 5.24 1.96 27.76
C ASP A 62 5.60 1.27 29.08
N GLY A 63 6.13 2.04 30.03
CA GLY A 63 6.88 1.59 31.21
C GLY A 63 6.05 0.97 32.34
N VAL A 64 4.93 0.32 32.04
CA VAL A 64 4.11 -0.37 33.06
C VAL A 64 4.59 -1.82 33.19
N THR A 65 4.66 -2.31 34.43
CA THR A 65 5.23 -3.58 34.91
C THR A 65 4.59 -4.89 34.38
N GLY A 66 3.95 -4.84 33.21
CA GLY A 66 3.61 -5.99 32.38
C GLY A 66 3.93 -5.63 30.94
N LEU A 67 4.70 -6.47 30.26
CA LEU A 67 5.21 -6.24 28.91
C LEU A 67 4.07 -6.31 27.87
N LEU A 68 3.22 -5.29 27.84
CA LEU A 68 2.20 -5.07 26.82
C LEU A 68 2.83 -4.19 25.73
N ALA A 69 3.60 -4.83 24.85
CA ALA A 69 4.05 -4.19 23.63
C ALA A 69 2.85 -4.00 22.70
N ARG A 70 2.32 -2.77 22.62
CA ARG A 70 1.26 -2.43 21.68
C ARG A 70 1.90 -2.03 20.35
N LEU A 71 1.80 -2.90 19.34
CA LEU A 71 2.25 -2.61 17.98
C LEU A 71 1.30 -1.59 17.34
N ASN A 72 1.63 -0.30 17.44
CA ASN A 72 0.95 0.75 16.69
C ASN A 72 1.57 0.83 15.29
N ILE A 73 1.01 0.10 14.33
CA ILE A 73 1.36 0.26 12.92
C ILE A 73 0.72 1.56 12.41
N ARG A 74 1.34 2.70 12.72
CA ARG A 74 1.09 3.95 11.99
C ARG A 74 2.09 4.00 10.85
N PRO A 75 1.67 4.22 9.60
CA PRO A 75 2.62 4.45 8.53
C PRO A 75 3.45 5.68 8.90
N LEU A 76 4.78 5.54 8.96
CA LEU A 76 5.71 6.64 9.25
C LEU A 76 5.43 7.89 8.40
N LEU A 77 4.88 7.67 7.20
CA LEU A 77 4.40 8.71 6.31
C LEU A 77 3.33 9.61 6.95
N HIS A 78 2.38 9.07 7.72
CA HIS A 78 1.34 9.88 8.36
C HIS A 78 1.89 10.80 9.45
N ASP A 79 2.81 10.31 10.26
CA ASP A 79 3.45 11.10 11.31
C ASP A 79 4.34 12.19 10.69
N LYS A 80 5.16 11.82 9.69
CA LYS A 80 5.93 12.77 8.87
C LYS A 80 5.04 13.82 8.20
N ILE A 81 3.90 13.41 7.63
CA ILE A 81 2.95 14.34 7.01
C ILE A 81 2.41 15.30 8.08
N SER A 82 1.98 14.81 9.25
CA SER A 82 1.43 15.67 10.31
C SER A 82 2.47 16.68 10.81
N GLU A 83 3.72 16.28 11.01
CA GLU A 83 4.81 17.19 11.40
C GLU A 83 5.07 18.24 10.32
N LYS A 84 5.24 17.80 9.07
CA LYS A 84 5.51 18.68 7.94
C LYS A 84 4.35 19.59 7.57
N GLN A 85 3.12 19.21 7.92
CA GLN A 85 1.95 20.08 7.77
C GLN A 85 2.03 21.30 8.71
N LYS A 86 2.54 21.13 9.93
CA LYS A 86 2.71 22.24 10.91
C LYS A 86 3.73 23.26 10.44
N GLU A 87 4.79 22.80 9.78
CA GLU A 87 5.84 23.64 9.21
C GLU A 87 5.40 24.37 7.93
N TYR A 88 4.26 24.00 7.32
CA TYR A 88 3.87 24.51 6.02
C TYR A 88 2.86 25.68 6.11
N PRO A 89 3.30 26.94 5.84
CA PRO A 89 2.51 28.14 6.11
C PRO A 89 1.24 28.26 5.27
N GLU A 90 1.18 27.67 4.06
CA GLU A 90 -0.06 27.70 3.26
C GLU A 90 -1.16 26.80 3.84
N LEU A 91 -0.77 25.69 4.51
CA LEU A 91 -1.73 24.83 5.18
C LEU A 91 -2.18 25.45 6.51
N ALA A 92 -1.31 26.18 7.21
CA ALA A 92 -1.67 26.94 8.41
C ALA A 92 -2.78 27.97 8.14
N LYS A 93 -2.73 28.67 6.99
CA LYS A 93 -3.80 29.58 6.56
C LYS A 93 -5.13 28.85 6.34
N ILE A 94 -5.08 27.67 5.71
CA ILE A 94 -6.27 26.85 5.48
C ILE A 94 -6.87 26.38 6.82
N ILE A 95 -6.05 26.05 7.81
CA ILE A 95 -6.52 25.69 9.17
C ILE A 95 -7.24 26.88 9.81
N GLN A 96 -6.70 28.09 9.70
CA GLN A 96 -7.32 29.30 10.22
C GLN A 96 -8.65 29.61 9.49
N ASP A 97 -8.71 29.43 8.17
CA ASP A 97 -9.91 29.64 7.36
C ASP A 97 -11.01 28.57 7.66
N ILE A 98 -10.63 27.35 8.08
CA ILE A 98 -11.59 26.30 8.51
C ILE A 98 -12.30 26.68 9.80
N GLU A 99 -11.63 27.34 10.74
CA GLU A 99 -12.26 27.78 12.00
C GLU A 99 -13.34 28.85 11.75
N GLU A 100 -13.18 29.67 10.71
CA GLU A 100 -14.18 30.67 10.31
C GLU A 100 -15.28 30.12 9.40
N VAL A 101 -14.96 29.14 8.53
CA VAL A 101 -15.88 28.63 7.50
C VAL A 101 -16.34 27.20 7.79
N LYS A 102 -17.58 27.08 8.27
CA LYS A 102 -18.24 25.82 8.69
C LYS A 102 -18.42 24.75 7.59
N GLU A 103 -18.31 25.12 6.31
CA GLU A 103 -18.44 24.22 5.15
C GLU A 103 -17.16 24.15 4.32
N SER A 104 -16.01 23.98 4.98
CA SER A 104 -14.76 23.70 4.27
C SER A 104 -14.67 22.20 3.91
N PRO A 105 -14.18 21.81 2.72
CA PRO A 105 -13.94 20.41 2.36
C PRO A 105 -12.75 19.78 3.12
N PHE A 106 -12.14 20.56 4.03
CA PHE A 106 -10.98 20.21 4.83
C PHE A 106 -11.40 20.02 6.30
N GLU A 107 -10.90 18.95 6.91
CA GLU A 107 -11.16 18.56 8.29
C GLU A 107 -9.84 18.34 9.01
N MET A 108 -9.77 18.76 10.27
CA MET A 108 -8.65 18.44 11.16
C MET A 108 -8.97 17.17 11.94
N VAL A 109 -8.21 16.09 11.72
CA VAL A 109 -8.42 14.80 12.40
C VAL A 109 -7.10 14.34 13.00
N ASP A 110 -7.05 14.14 14.31
CA ASP A 110 -5.86 13.72 15.06
C ASP A 110 -4.64 14.62 14.84
N GLY A 111 -4.85 15.93 14.70
CA GLY A 111 -3.76 16.89 14.42
C GLY A 111 -3.19 16.80 13.00
N MET A 112 -3.90 16.15 12.07
CA MET A 112 -3.56 16.10 10.65
C MET A 112 -4.70 16.65 9.79
N LEU A 113 -4.35 17.54 8.86
CA LEU A 113 -5.29 18.09 7.88
C LEU A 113 -5.65 17.01 6.86
N LYS A 114 -6.94 16.72 6.75
CA LYS A 114 -7.52 15.79 5.77
C LYS A 114 -8.51 16.51 4.86
N MET A 115 -8.61 16.09 3.61
CA MET A 115 -9.63 16.55 2.66
C MET A 115 -10.38 15.32 2.14
N ASN A 116 -11.70 15.25 2.34
CA ASN A 116 -12.52 14.08 1.97
C ASN A 116 -11.93 12.75 2.48
N LYS A 117 -11.52 12.68 3.75
CA LYS A 117 -10.86 11.53 4.40
C LYS A 117 -9.45 11.20 3.90
N ARG A 118 -8.83 12.04 3.06
CA ARG A 118 -7.47 11.84 2.53
C ARG A 118 -6.49 12.78 3.21
N ALA A 119 -5.31 12.31 3.59
CA ALA A 119 -4.26 13.14 4.17
C ALA A 119 -3.73 14.16 3.16
N CYS A 120 -3.70 15.44 3.54
CA CYS A 120 -3.17 16.51 2.71
C CYS A 120 -1.64 16.49 2.72
N VAL A 121 -0.98 16.21 1.60
CA VAL A 121 0.48 16.14 1.56
C VAL A 121 1.06 17.52 1.16
N PRO A 122 1.76 18.21 2.08
CA PRO A 122 2.42 19.49 1.79
C PRO A 122 3.52 19.31 0.72
N ASN A 123 3.86 20.38 0.02
CA ASN A 123 4.92 20.36 -1.00
C ASN A 123 6.29 20.69 -0.39
N VAL A 124 6.73 19.86 0.56
CA VAL A 124 8.00 20.04 1.28
C VAL A 124 8.85 18.78 1.22
N ASP A 125 10.18 18.96 1.29
CA ASP A 125 11.18 17.92 1.53
C ASP A 125 11.03 16.65 0.69
N ASN A 126 10.58 16.77 -0.56
CA ASN A 126 10.32 15.63 -1.44
C ASN A 126 9.33 14.59 -0.86
N LEU A 127 8.50 14.95 0.13
CA LEU A 127 7.57 14.04 0.80
C LEU A 127 6.62 13.33 -0.19
N ARG A 128 6.19 14.06 -1.23
CA ARG A 128 5.40 13.49 -2.33
C ARG A 128 6.13 12.39 -3.09
N LYS A 129 7.46 12.53 -3.25
CA LYS A 129 8.31 11.52 -3.88
C LYS A 129 8.49 10.32 -2.97
N GLU A 130 8.69 10.51 -1.67
CA GLU A 130 8.75 9.41 -0.70
C GLU A 130 7.49 8.53 -0.74
N ILE A 131 6.30 9.15 -0.77
CA ILE A 131 5.03 8.42 -0.89
C ILE A 131 4.95 7.61 -2.19
N LEU A 132 5.45 8.16 -3.30
CA LEU A 132 5.47 7.48 -4.60
C LEU A 132 6.49 6.34 -4.61
N ASP A 133 7.68 6.57 -4.08
CA ASP A 133 8.76 5.59 -4.00
C ASP A 133 8.37 4.43 -3.09
N GLU A 134 7.66 4.67 -1.98
CA GLU A 134 7.15 3.63 -1.10
C GLU A 134 6.03 2.81 -1.77
N ALA A 135 5.10 3.48 -2.46
CA ALA A 135 4.04 2.80 -3.21
C ALA A 135 4.57 2.01 -4.42
N HIS A 136 5.74 2.36 -4.95
CA HIS A 136 6.38 1.69 -6.07
C HIS A 136 7.35 0.58 -5.66
N SER A 137 8.13 0.81 -4.61
CA SER A 137 9.30 0.00 -4.26
C SER A 137 9.12 -0.79 -2.97
N SER A 138 7.98 -0.69 -2.28
CA SER A 138 7.70 -1.58 -1.15
C SER A 138 7.70 -3.04 -1.59
N ALA A 139 8.22 -3.91 -0.73
CA ALA A 139 8.33 -5.35 -0.98
C ALA A 139 6.99 -6.00 -1.37
N TYR A 140 5.87 -5.40 -0.96
CA TYR A 140 4.51 -5.85 -1.23
C TYR A 140 3.91 -5.29 -2.52
N ALA A 141 4.44 -4.19 -3.06
CA ALA A 141 3.87 -3.51 -4.22
C ALA A 141 4.15 -4.25 -5.55
N MET A 142 5.19 -5.09 -5.59
CA MET A 142 5.63 -5.82 -6.79
C MET A 142 5.86 -4.89 -8.00
N HIS A 143 6.50 -3.74 -7.78
CA HIS A 143 6.79 -2.73 -8.81
C HIS A 143 5.59 -2.42 -9.74
N PRO A 144 4.50 -1.89 -9.16
CA PRO A 144 3.29 -1.64 -9.92
C PRO A 144 3.51 -0.50 -10.91
N GLY A 145 3.02 -0.66 -12.15
CA GLY A 145 3.00 0.43 -13.11
C GLY A 145 2.21 1.65 -12.61
N ALA A 146 2.45 2.82 -13.21
CA ALA A 146 1.95 4.12 -12.74
C ALA A 146 0.44 4.16 -12.43
N THR A 147 -0.39 3.51 -13.26
CA THR A 147 -1.84 3.43 -13.05
C THR A 147 -2.20 2.70 -11.76
N LYS A 148 -1.58 1.53 -11.52
CA LYS A 148 -1.86 0.72 -10.34
C LYS A 148 -1.37 1.42 -9.08
N MET A 149 -0.18 2.02 -9.13
CA MET A 149 0.35 2.86 -8.06
C MET A 149 -0.61 4.02 -7.72
N TYR A 150 -1.15 4.73 -8.73
CA TYR A 150 -2.10 5.81 -8.50
C TYR A 150 -3.38 5.33 -7.79
N HIS A 151 -3.93 4.19 -8.21
CA HIS A 151 -5.12 3.61 -7.56
C HIS A 151 -4.84 3.18 -6.12
N THR A 152 -3.62 2.76 -5.80
CA THR A 152 -3.23 2.42 -4.42
C THR A 152 -3.15 3.66 -3.52
N ILE A 153 -2.58 4.77 -4.00
CA ILE A 153 -2.35 5.97 -3.16
C ILE A 153 -3.54 6.96 -3.13
N LYS A 154 -4.36 7.00 -4.19
CA LYS A 154 -5.48 7.94 -4.34
C LYS A 154 -6.50 7.90 -3.19
N PRO A 155 -6.82 6.75 -2.58
CA PRO A 155 -7.76 6.69 -1.45
C PRO A 155 -7.22 7.34 -0.17
N TYR A 156 -5.90 7.40 0.01
CA TYR A 156 -5.27 7.78 1.28
C TYR A 156 -4.69 9.20 1.26
N PHE A 157 -4.13 9.63 0.13
CA PHE A 157 -3.38 10.89 0.03
C PHE A 157 -3.97 11.86 -1.00
N TRP A 158 -3.90 13.15 -0.69
CA TRP A 158 -4.29 14.24 -1.59
C TRP A 158 -3.25 15.36 -1.58
N TRP A 159 -3.00 15.99 -2.73
CA TRP A 159 -2.20 17.22 -2.80
C TRP A 159 -2.50 18.06 -4.04
N ARG A 160 -2.26 19.38 -3.96
CA ARG A 160 -2.40 20.32 -5.09
C ARG A 160 -1.48 19.90 -6.25
N GLY A 161 -2.07 19.72 -7.43
CA GLY A 161 -1.36 19.34 -8.67
C GLY A 161 -1.49 17.87 -9.08
N LYS A 162 -2.17 17.02 -8.29
CA LYS A 162 -2.59 15.69 -8.78
C LYS A 162 -3.61 15.86 -9.90
N LYS A 163 -3.27 15.42 -11.12
CA LYS A 163 -4.28 15.25 -12.18
C LYS A 163 -5.36 14.29 -11.68
N LYS A 164 -6.63 14.65 -11.92
CA LYS A 164 -7.81 13.85 -11.52
C LYS A 164 -7.74 12.42 -12.05
#